data_AF-L8G8V5-F1
#
_entry.id   AF-L8G8V5-F1
#
_cell.length_a   1.000
_cell.length_b   1.000
_cell.length_c   1.000
_cell.angle_alpha   90.00
_cell.angle_beta   90.00
_cell.angle_gamma   90.00
#
_symmetry.space_group_name_H-M   'P 1'
#
loop_
_entity.id
_entity.type
_entity.pdbx_description
1 polymer ?
#
loop_
_entity_poly.entity_id
_entity_poly.type
_entity_poly.pdbx_seq_one_letter_code
_entity_poly.pdbx_strand_id
1 'polypeptide(L)'
;MTNHLDLTLSPTRANMLLSPSNPPTPMTLRRGRPSLDHGPLSATTSRSTFARLLASPPASPSLPALVPRHGKPPPSPTPRRLRRLTRFLIWVFGVSTIVYYATALLRVHRHPPSMGAWSTDSGTSYELVGDDSLPDFPTPVVVTDSSGKPRWTISIPPHTAFPLLPGDYAELCAQTGEIAMHVSSLLHKSAPPAAHKPYSHIDPNFLDPTLADRLGLLLSASQAAGLTYRPSRPPPPPLLGESFSSPSLPACTRSLTVTLETPSAGLAPTLMLLWTAYGLALSEDRAFFIDDTRWSYGAYTDFFLPPPPATCRPPPRHYITPCPHSAAHLLVSSATTSHTFGGAFHNAFEDAHRAGNSRQKPIFDMARKGYKALFHLTPEDAQHVSKRLAELRSMVAHPENPGKIIALHIRHGDAHPLSFQYRDAYIPTSHYLTAAHSLLSTPFPGPTGASQRSRSVFVVASDDPDVYTDDDLIGTVRAQSVIKLASWPPLSSSQEKGEPDERGMFRRFVETPVGWEENTAYKHSTPEHSTQSIAHRIKKNQVKNSTPNKRILNKPYTLL
;
A
#
# COMPACT_ATOMS: atom_id res chain seq x y z
N MET A 1 49.29 -37.87 22.21
CA MET A 1 49.34 -36.51 22.79
C MET A 1 48.00 -35.86 22.51
N THR A 2 47.26 -35.53 23.57
CA THR A 2 45.90 -34.98 23.49
C THR A 2 45.97 -33.46 23.45
N ASN A 3 45.71 -32.86 22.30
CA ASN A 3 45.58 -31.41 22.20
C ASN A 3 44.17 -31.00 22.63
N HIS A 4 44.08 -30.33 23.78
CA HIS A 4 42.87 -29.65 24.22
C HIS A 4 42.50 -28.59 23.19
N LEU A 5 41.25 -28.61 22.71
CA LEU A 5 40.65 -27.47 22.02
C LEU A 5 40.23 -26.47 23.09
N ASP A 6 40.92 -25.32 23.12
CA ASP A 6 40.61 -24.23 24.04
C ASP A 6 39.50 -23.36 23.44
N LEU A 7 38.31 -23.41 24.04
CA LEU A 7 37.09 -22.75 23.54
C LEU A 7 36.88 -21.34 24.14
N THR A 8 37.94 -20.70 24.64
CA THR A 8 37.86 -19.51 25.51
C THR A 8 38.14 -18.17 24.80
N LEU A 9 37.97 -18.10 23.48
CA LEU A 9 38.06 -16.86 22.70
C LEU A 9 36.79 -16.60 21.87
N SER A 10 35.74 -16.16 22.54
CA SER A 10 34.68 -15.35 21.91
C SER A 10 34.53 -14.04 22.68
N PRO A 11 34.55 -12.91 21.95
CA PRO A 11 33.51 -11.93 22.14
C PRO A 11 32.96 -11.49 20.78
N THR A 12 32.07 -12.29 20.20
CA THR A 12 31.15 -11.85 19.14
C THR A 12 30.11 -10.89 19.73
N ARG A 13 30.53 -9.68 20.10
CA ARG A 13 29.64 -8.65 20.62
C ARG A 13 28.71 -8.18 19.51
N ALA A 14 27.40 -8.40 19.68
CA ALA A 14 26.40 -7.98 18.73
C ALA A 14 25.84 -6.61 19.13
N ASN A 15 25.96 -5.62 18.25
CA ASN A 15 25.26 -4.34 18.45
C ASN A 15 23.97 -4.35 17.63
N MET A 16 22.84 -4.11 18.28
CA MET A 16 21.49 -4.11 17.69
C MET A 16 20.88 -2.71 17.73
N LEU A 17 20.03 -2.38 16.76
CA LEU A 17 19.22 -1.15 16.76
C LEU A 17 17.90 -1.40 17.47
N LEU A 18 17.57 -0.60 18.49
CA LEU A 18 16.29 -0.63 19.18
C LEU A 18 15.51 0.67 18.97
N SER A 19 14.20 0.55 18.75
CA SER A 19 13.25 1.66 18.79
C SER A 19 12.68 1.82 20.22
N PRO A 20 12.50 3.04 20.74
CA PRO A 20 11.83 3.29 22.01
C PRO A 20 10.32 2.96 22.01
N SER A 21 9.74 2.55 20.87
CA SER A 21 8.30 2.27 20.74
C SER A 21 7.84 0.89 21.22
N ASN A 22 8.74 -0.06 21.50
CA ASN A 22 8.40 -1.42 21.94
C ASN A 22 9.08 -1.82 23.26
N PRO A 23 8.57 -1.40 24.43
CA PRO A 23 9.06 -1.85 25.72
C PRO A 23 8.44 -3.21 26.12
N PRO A 24 9.24 -4.25 26.46
CA PRO A 24 8.73 -5.33 27.29
C PRO A 24 8.45 -4.78 28.70
N THR A 25 7.27 -5.06 29.25
CA THR A 25 6.86 -4.65 30.60
C THR A 25 6.72 -5.88 31.52
N PRO A 26 6.75 -5.72 32.86
CA PRO A 26 6.88 -4.50 33.64
C PRO A 26 8.05 -4.48 34.65
N MET A 27 8.65 -3.31 34.88
CA MET A 27 9.27 -3.00 36.18
C MET A 27 8.55 -1.83 36.83
N THR A 28 8.12 -2.04 38.08
CA THR A 28 7.40 -1.06 38.88
C THR A 28 8.34 -0.01 39.46
N LEU A 29 8.24 1.25 39.02
CA LEU A 29 8.75 2.40 39.77
C LEU A 29 7.69 3.47 39.99
N ARG A 30 7.86 4.20 41.10
CA ARG A 30 6.77 4.77 41.89
C ARG A 30 6.63 6.28 41.68
N ARG A 31 5.65 6.66 40.85
CA ARG A 31 4.86 7.92 40.84
C ARG A 31 5.50 9.20 41.44
N GLY A 32 5.81 10.17 40.57
CA GLY A 32 5.77 11.61 40.88
C GLY A 32 4.46 12.24 40.38
N ARG A 33 3.93 13.25 41.10
CA ARG A 33 2.67 13.96 40.75
C ARG A 33 2.86 15.04 39.69
N PRO A 34 1.83 15.29 38.87
CA PRO A 34 1.31 16.64 38.62
C PRO A 34 -0.06 16.84 39.30
N SER A 35 -0.43 18.11 39.54
CA SER A 35 -1.70 18.51 40.16
C SER A 35 -2.88 18.51 39.18
N LEU A 36 -4.08 18.27 39.70
CA LEU A 36 -5.34 18.60 39.04
C LEU A 36 -5.52 20.13 38.99
N ASP A 37 -6.28 20.63 38.00
CA ASP A 37 -7.63 21.12 38.28
C ASP A 37 -8.53 21.23 37.02
N HIS A 38 -9.72 20.62 37.16
CA HIS A 38 -11.04 20.81 36.54
C HIS A 38 -11.24 21.46 35.13
N GLY A 39 -12.03 20.78 34.27
CA GLY A 39 -12.68 21.32 33.05
C GLY A 39 -14.03 22.00 33.34
N PRO A 40 -15.11 21.89 32.50
CA PRO A 40 -15.27 21.10 31.27
C PRO A 40 -16.04 21.83 30.10
N LEU A 41 -16.55 21.05 29.12
CA LEU A 41 -17.66 21.32 28.16
C LEU A 41 -17.37 21.92 26.77
N SER A 42 -17.51 21.03 25.78
CA SER A 42 -18.41 21.11 24.61
C SER A 42 -18.26 22.14 23.46
N ALA A 43 -18.19 21.55 22.26
CA ALA A 43 -18.93 21.89 21.03
C ALA A 43 -18.38 22.90 19.98
N THR A 44 -18.78 22.60 18.74
CA THR A 44 -18.97 23.48 17.55
C THR A 44 -17.76 24.06 16.77
N THR A 45 -17.42 23.35 15.70
CA THR A 45 -17.44 23.82 14.28
C THR A 45 -16.94 25.22 13.88
N SER A 46 -15.87 25.26 13.06
CA SER A 46 -15.79 25.96 11.75
C SER A 46 -14.36 25.78 11.18
N ARG A 47 -14.11 25.07 10.07
CA ARG A 47 -14.36 25.44 8.66
C ARG A 47 -13.90 26.86 8.30
N SER A 48 -12.61 26.99 7.99
CA SER A 48 -12.02 28.12 7.26
C SER A 48 -12.02 27.85 5.75
N THR A 49 -12.86 28.57 4.99
CA THR A 49 -13.00 28.38 3.54
C THR A 49 -12.32 29.52 2.77
N PHE A 50 -11.16 29.25 2.18
CA PHE A 50 -10.56 30.11 1.16
C PHE A 50 -11.28 29.89 -0.18
N ALA A 51 -12.29 30.69 -0.48
CA ALA A 51 -12.94 30.70 -1.81
C ALA A 51 -13.59 32.04 -2.11
N ARG A 52 -12.89 32.91 -2.87
CA ARG A 52 -13.44 33.95 -3.76
C ARG A 52 -12.32 34.68 -4.50
N LEU A 53 -11.78 34.02 -5.52
CA LEU A 53 -11.19 34.68 -6.68
C LEU A 53 -11.87 34.09 -7.91
N LEU A 54 -12.64 34.93 -8.63
CA LEU A 54 -12.81 34.99 -10.09
C LEU A 54 -14.01 35.90 -10.46
N ALA A 55 -13.97 36.43 -11.69
CA ALA A 55 -15.03 37.16 -12.41
C ALA A 55 -15.34 38.63 -12.02
N SER A 56 -14.75 39.56 -12.80
CA SER A 56 -15.35 40.82 -13.28
C SER A 56 -16.38 40.52 -14.40
N PRO A 57 -17.24 41.44 -14.95
CA PRO A 57 -16.94 42.82 -15.41
C PRO A 57 -18.14 43.85 -15.24
N PRO A 58 -18.42 44.85 -16.12
CA PRO A 58 -17.88 46.22 -16.03
C PRO A 58 -18.91 47.39 -16.15
N ALA A 59 -18.50 48.64 -15.88
CA ALA A 59 -18.79 49.87 -16.68
C ALA A 59 -18.38 51.19 -15.95
N SER A 60 -18.02 52.22 -16.74
CA SER A 60 -17.47 53.55 -16.38
C SER A 60 -18.55 54.58 -15.96
N PRO A 61 -18.28 55.88 -15.63
CA PRO A 61 -17.22 56.82 -16.11
C PRO A 61 -16.46 57.52 -14.92
N SER A 62 -15.85 58.73 -14.96
CA SER A 62 -15.74 59.84 -15.93
C SER A 62 -14.51 60.77 -15.73
N LEU A 63 -13.96 61.24 -16.87
CA LEU A 63 -13.30 62.55 -17.13
C LEU A 63 -11.94 62.94 -16.46
N PRO A 64 -11.16 63.88 -17.07
CA PRO A 64 -9.70 63.94 -16.93
C PRO A 64 -9.15 65.27 -16.36
N ALA A 65 -7.83 65.32 -16.12
CA ALA A 65 -7.08 66.57 -15.94
C ALA A 65 -5.83 66.61 -16.84
N LEU A 66 -5.55 67.77 -17.43
CA LEU A 66 -4.52 67.98 -18.46
C LEU A 66 -3.19 68.53 -17.90
N VAL A 67 -2.07 67.87 -18.25
CA VAL A 67 -0.79 68.50 -18.69
C VAL A 67 -0.03 69.26 -17.53
N PRO A 68 1.28 69.63 -17.63
CA PRO A 68 2.44 68.75 -17.53
C PRO A 68 3.57 69.19 -16.52
N ARG A 69 4.63 68.38 -16.42
CA ARG A 69 6.05 68.67 -16.08
C ARG A 69 6.41 70.04 -15.43
N HIS A 70 7.16 70.01 -14.31
CA HIS A 70 8.63 70.21 -14.29
C HIS A 70 9.24 70.17 -12.85
N GLY A 71 10.55 69.86 -12.76
CA GLY A 71 11.37 70.20 -11.58
C GLY A 71 11.99 69.02 -10.82
N LYS A 72 13.32 68.82 -10.93
CA LYS A 72 14.09 68.00 -9.98
C LYS A 72 14.41 68.86 -8.75
N PRO A 73 14.11 68.44 -7.51
CA PRO A 73 14.64 69.12 -6.33
C PRO A 73 16.15 68.86 -6.17
N PRO A 74 16.94 69.82 -5.68
CA PRO A 74 18.38 69.63 -5.43
C PRO A 74 18.64 68.70 -4.24
N PRO A 75 19.79 68.01 -4.19
CA PRO A 75 20.12 67.12 -3.07
C PRO A 75 20.33 67.90 -1.77
N SER A 76 19.55 67.58 -0.74
CA SER A 76 19.73 68.15 0.59
C SER A 76 21.01 67.60 1.25
N PRO A 77 21.73 68.42 2.05
CA PRO A 77 22.98 68.00 2.68
C PRO A 77 22.69 67.13 3.90
N THR A 78 22.52 65.82 3.71
CA THR A 78 22.42 64.88 4.84
C THR A 78 23.69 64.97 5.70
N PRO A 79 23.61 65.15 7.03
CA PRO A 79 24.76 65.45 7.85
C PRO A 79 25.76 64.29 7.87
N ARG A 80 27.03 64.59 7.55
CA ARG A 80 28.13 63.60 7.41
C ARG A 80 28.31 62.67 8.61
N ARG A 81 27.82 63.04 9.81
CA ARG A 81 27.81 62.18 11.01
C ARG A 81 26.85 61.00 10.88
N LEU A 82 25.64 61.19 10.36
CA LEU A 82 24.63 60.13 10.27
C LEU A 82 25.08 59.00 9.32
N ARG A 83 25.72 59.36 8.20
CA ARG A 83 26.30 58.40 7.23
C ARG A 83 27.53 57.65 7.75
N ARG A 84 28.24 58.19 8.75
CA ARG A 84 29.30 57.44 9.46
C ARG A 84 28.71 56.49 10.49
N LEU A 85 27.68 56.92 11.21
CA LEU A 85 27.01 56.09 12.21
C LEU A 85 26.33 54.86 11.57
N THR A 86 25.63 55.03 10.44
CA THR A 86 25.02 53.89 9.73
C THR A 86 26.06 52.94 9.16
N ARG A 87 27.18 53.43 8.62
CA ARG A 87 28.30 52.57 8.19
C ARG A 87 28.93 51.80 9.34
N PHE A 88 29.08 52.44 10.50
CA PHE A 88 29.59 51.78 11.70
C PHE A 88 28.63 50.68 12.20
N LEU A 89 27.32 50.97 12.25
CA LEU A 89 26.31 49.97 12.64
C LEU A 89 26.26 48.78 11.66
N ILE A 90 26.34 49.02 10.34
CA ILE A 90 26.42 47.96 9.33
C ILE A 90 27.68 47.11 9.52
N TRP A 91 28.83 47.75 9.80
CA TRP A 91 30.09 47.05 10.05
C TRP A 91 30.02 46.20 11.34
N VAL A 92 29.47 46.74 12.43
CA VAL A 92 29.28 46.00 13.70
C VAL A 92 28.32 44.82 13.53
N PHE A 93 27.23 44.96 12.77
CA PHE A 93 26.33 43.84 12.45
C PHE A 93 27.00 42.77 11.57
N GLY A 94 27.79 43.20 10.57
CA GLY A 94 28.54 42.29 9.71
C GLY A 94 29.62 41.51 10.47
N VAL A 95 30.40 42.17 11.33
CA VAL A 95 31.41 41.52 12.17
C VAL A 95 30.74 40.59 13.19
N SER A 96 29.65 41.02 13.85
CA SER A 96 28.91 40.17 14.80
C SER A 96 28.31 38.93 14.14
N THR A 97 27.80 39.02 12.90
CA THR A 97 27.32 37.83 12.18
C THR A 97 28.45 36.90 11.76
N ILE A 98 29.58 37.42 11.28
CA ILE A 98 30.78 36.61 10.96
C ILE A 98 31.29 35.89 12.23
N VAL A 99 31.40 36.59 13.36
CA VAL A 99 31.82 36.00 14.64
C VAL A 99 30.80 34.99 15.17
N TYR A 100 29.49 35.23 14.99
CA TYR A 100 28.45 34.26 15.33
C TYR A 100 28.59 32.98 14.51
N TYR A 101 28.72 33.06 13.18
CA TYR A 101 28.91 31.88 12.33
C TYR A 101 30.25 31.17 12.58
N ALA A 102 31.34 31.91 12.80
CA ALA A 102 32.64 31.32 13.15
C ALA A 102 32.60 30.60 14.50
N THR A 103 31.95 31.18 15.51
CA THR A 103 31.79 30.52 16.82
C THR A 103 30.80 29.37 16.78
N ALA A 104 29.77 29.41 15.93
CA ALA A 104 28.89 28.27 15.67
C ALA A 104 29.65 27.10 15.03
N LEU A 105 30.43 27.34 13.97
CA LEU A 105 31.30 26.33 13.34
C LEU A 105 32.32 25.74 14.33
N LEU A 106 32.94 26.57 15.17
CA LEU A 106 33.87 26.11 16.21
C LEU A 106 33.18 25.36 17.36
N ARG A 107 31.89 25.60 17.63
CA ARG A 107 31.09 24.79 18.57
C ARG A 107 30.71 23.44 17.96
N VAL A 108 30.32 23.41 16.69
CA VAL A 108 30.06 22.16 15.94
C VAL A 108 31.28 21.23 15.94
N HIS A 109 32.51 21.78 15.89
CA HIS A 109 33.74 20.98 16.04
C HIS A 109 34.19 20.70 17.48
N ARG A 110 33.52 21.23 18.51
CA ARG A 110 33.88 21.01 19.94
C ARG A 110 32.89 20.18 20.73
N HIS A 111 31.70 19.91 20.19
CA HIS A 111 30.85 18.85 20.70
C HIS A 111 31.32 17.52 20.08
N PRO A 112 31.85 16.56 20.86
CA PRO A 112 31.83 15.17 20.40
C PRO A 112 30.36 14.80 20.12
N PRO A 113 30.05 14.03 19.06
CA PRO A 113 28.68 13.68 18.74
C PRO A 113 28.06 12.95 19.95
N SER A 114 26.94 13.49 20.43
CA SER A 114 26.19 12.93 21.55
C SER A 114 25.66 11.56 21.14
N MET A 115 26.32 10.49 21.61
CA MET A 115 25.75 9.14 21.58
C MET A 115 24.44 9.16 22.37
N GLY A 116 23.31 8.75 21.75
CA GLY A 116 22.05 8.57 22.48
C GLY A 116 20.75 8.59 21.66
N ALA A 117 20.65 9.37 20.57
CA ALA A 117 19.42 9.40 19.76
C ALA A 117 19.71 9.85 18.32
N TRP A 118 19.35 9.01 17.34
CA TRP A 118 19.59 9.24 15.91
C TRP A 118 18.24 9.37 15.20
N SER A 119 17.86 10.58 14.77
CA SER A 119 16.57 10.83 14.12
C SER A 119 16.57 10.43 12.64
N THR A 120 15.62 9.58 12.25
CA THR A 120 15.33 9.27 10.84
C THR A 120 14.62 10.43 10.11
N ASP A 121 14.59 10.32 8.79
CA ASP A 121 13.67 11.08 7.91
C ASP A 121 12.17 10.80 8.24
N SER A 122 11.88 9.68 8.91
CA SER A 122 10.57 9.33 9.50
C SER A 122 10.34 9.86 10.92
N GLY A 123 11.30 10.57 11.53
CA GLY A 123 11.18 11.17 12.86
C GLY A 123 11.31 10.21 14.05
N THR A 124 11.46 8.91 13.83
CA THR A 124 11.79 7.92 14.87
C THR A 124 13.27 8.01 15.25
N SER A 125 13.58 7.81 16.53
CA SER A 125 14.96 7.79 17.04
C SER A 125 15.39 6.38 17.45
N TYR A 126 16.47 5.86 16.88
CA TYR A 126 16.99 4.53 17.26
C TYR A 126 18.22 4.64 18.18
N GLU A 127 18.39 3.64 19.04
CA GLU A 127 19.56 3.47 19.93
C GLU A 127 20.30 2.18 19.58
N LEU A 128 21.63 2.26 19.48
CA LEU A 128 22.50 1.09 19.30
C LEU A 128 22.86 0.49 20.66
N VAL A 129 22.19 -0.60 21.02
CA VAL A 129 22.48 -1.36 22.25
C VAL A 129 23.43 -2.50 21.91
N GLY A 130 24.56 -2.56 22.60
CA GLY A 130 25.54 -3.63 22.44
C GLY A 130 25.39 -4.69 23.53
N ASP A 131 24.92 -5.87 23.15
CA ASP A 131 24.70 -7.03 24.03
C ASP A 131 25.54 -8.24 23.57
N ASP A 132 25.71 -9.20 24.46
CA ASP A 132 26.44 -10.45 24.19
C ASP A 132 25.50 -11.55 23.63
N SER A 133 24.18 -11.28 23.56
CA SER A 133 23.17 -12.19 23.00
C SER A 133 22.50 -11.62 21.75
N LEU A 134 22.09 -12.51 20.83
CA LEU A 134 21.29 -12.14 19.66
C LEU A 134 19.81 -11.98 20.06
N PRO A 135 19.10 -10.94 19.56
CA PRO A 135 17.70 -10.72 19.91
C PRO A 135 16.79 -11.84 19.44
N ASP A 136 15.76 -12.14 20.24
CA ASP A 136 14.72 -13.14 19.95
C ASP A 136 13.60 -12.58 19.03
N PHE A 137 13.90 -11.50 18.31
CA PHE A 137 13.01 -10.83 17.34
C PHE A 137 13.82 -10.37 16.10
N PRO A 138 13.16 -10.15 14.93
CA PRO A 138 13.84 -9.73 13.71
C PRO A 138 14.53 -8.38 13.87
N THR A 139 15.84 -8.28 13.63
CA THR A 139 16.60 -7.02 13.81
C THR A 139 17.91 -7.01 12.98
N PRO A 140 18.32 -5.86 12.40
CA PRO A 140 19.65 -5.69 11.83
C PRO A 140 20.71 -5.66 12.95
N VAL A 141 21.76 -6.46 12.81
CA VAL A 141 22.82 -6.62 13.82
C VAL A 141 24.19 -6.35 13.23
N VAL A 142 25.05 -5.68 14.00
CA VAL A 142 26.48 -5.54 13.69
C VAL A 142 27.20 -6.78 14.20
N VAL A 143 27.95 -7.44 13.32
CA VAL A 143 28.76 -8.63 13.64
C VAL A 143 30.22 -8.36 13.28
N THR A 144 31.14 -8.98 14.01
CA THR A 144 32.57 -8.95 13.69
C THR A 144 32.94 -10.14 12.81
N ASP A 145 33.57 -9.86 11.68
CA ASP A 145 34.19 -10.87 10.82
C ASP A 145 35.35 -11.56 11.56
N SER A 146 35.72 -12.76 11.12
CA SER A 146 36.93 -13.50 11.53
C SER A 146 38.22 -12.66 11.51
N SER A 147 38.27 -11.63 10.67
CA SER A 147 39.36 -10.65 10.56
C SER A 147 39.27 -9.47 11.55
N GLY A 148 38.31 -9.49 12.49
CA GLY A 148 38.02 -8.38 13.41
C GLY A 148 37.32 -7.18 12.75
N LYS A 149 36.99 -7.25 11.46
CA LYS A 149 36.33 -6.16 10.73
C LYS A 149 34.83 -6.12 11.07
N PRO A 150 34.25 -4.97 11.48
CA PRO A 150 32.80 -4.87 11.63
C PRO A 150 32.09 -4.99 10.27
N ARG A 151 30.99 -5.77 10.29
CA ARG A 151 30.03 -6.00 9.20
C ARG A 151 28.63 -5.81 9.78
N TRP A 152 27.61 -5.76 8.93
CA TRP A 152 26.22 -5.83 9.37
C TRP A 152 25.44 -6.89 8.60
N THR A 153 24.44 -7.47 9.26
CA THR A 153 23.53 -8.48 8.70
C THR A 153 22.14 -8.31 9.32
N ILE A 154 21.19 -9.17 8.98
CA ILE A 154 19.87 -9.21 9.60
C ILE A 154 19.70 -10.56 10.30
N SER A 155 19.45 -10.51 11.60
CA SER A 155 19.01 -11.67 12.37
C SER A 155 17.50 -11.80 12.26
N ILE A 156 17.02 -12.95 11.81
CA ILE A 156 15.62 -13.37 11.96
C ILE A 156 15.65 -14.67 12.76
N PRO A 157 15.02 -14.75 13.95
CA PRO A 157 15.02 -15.98 14.72
C PRO A 157 14.31 -17.14 13.99
N PRO A 158 14.83 -18.39 14.03
CA PRO A 158 14.21 -19.53 13.34
C PRO A 158 12.81 -19.92 13.84
N HIS A 159 12.40 -19.44 15.03
CA HIS A 159 11.09 -19.72 15.62
C HIS A 159 10.00 -18.72 15.18
N THR A 160 10.39 -17.57 14.61
CA THR A 160 9.48 -16.48 14.23
C THR A 160 8.49 -16.94 13.14
N ALA A 161 7.32 -16.30 13.10
CA ALA A 161 6.33 -16.59 12.06
C ALA A 161 6.87 -16.23 10.66
N PHE A 162 6.41 -16.94 9.63
CA PHE A 162 6.64 -16.52 8.25
C PHE A 162 5.31 -16.47 7.48
N PRO A 163 5.07 -15.43 6.66
CA PRO A 163 5.88 -14.20 6.57
C PRO A 163 5.78 -13.35 7.85
N LEU A 164 6.76 -12.47 8.10
CA LEU A 164 6.68 -11.45 9.17
C LEU A 164 5.51 -10.49 8.88
N LEU A 165 5.10 -9.67 9.85
CA LEU A 165 4.07 -8.66 9.58
C LEU A 165 4.61 -7.59 8.63
N PRO A 166 3.76 -6.92 7.83
CA PRO A 166 4.21 -5.86 6.92
C PRO A 166 4.92 -4.72 7.63
N GLY A 167 4.53 -4.42 8.89
CA GLY A 167 5.21 -3.45 9.76
C GLY A 167 6.65 -3.84 10.08
N ASP A 168 6.88 -5.09 10.49
CA ASP A 168 8.22 -5.62 10.80
C ASP A 168 9.14 -5.51 9.57
N TYR A 169 8.65 -5.84 8.38
CA TYR A 169 9.42 -5.71 7.13
C TYR A 169 9.75 -4.25 6.78
N ALA A 170 8.83 -3.31 7.04
CA ALA A 170 9.11 -1.89 6.86
C ALA A 170 10.17 -1.39 7.84
N GLU A 171 10.07 -1.77 9.12
CA GLU A 171 11.02 -1.38 10.17
C GLU A 171 12.42 -1.94 9.89
N LEU A 172 12.54 -3.22 9.53
CA LEU A 172 13.81 -3.83 9.11
C LEU A 172 14.47 -3.02 7.98
N CYS A 173 13.72 -2.66 6.94
CA CYS A 173 14.24 -1.86 5.83
C CYS A 173 14.66 -0.46 6.25
N ALA A 174 13.85 0.25 7.06
CA ALA A 174 14.19 1.59 7.55
C ALA A 174 15.50 1.60 8.35
N GLN A 175 15.69 0.61 9.23
CA GLN A 175 16.90 0.44 10.04
C GLN A 175 18.15 0.06 9.19
N THR A 176 18.00 -0.59 8.03
CA THR A 176 19.16 -1.01 7.20
C THR A 176 20.02 0.17 6.72
N GLY A 177 19.43 1.33 6.44
CA GLY A 177 20.16 2.52 6.02
C GLY A 177 21.10 3.03 7.12
N GLU A 178 20.62 3.03 8.36
CA GLU A 178 21.35 3.54 9.53
C GLU A 178 22.50 2.62 9.92
N ILE A 179 22.26 1.31 10.03
CA ILE A 179 23.30 0.35 10.41
C ILE A 179 24.42 0.28 9.36
N ALA A 180 24.08 0.40 8.06
CA ALA A 180 25.05 0.49 6.98
C ALA A 180 25.92 1.75 7.08
N MET A 181 25.32 2.92 7.35
CA MET A 181 26.07 4.16 7.61
C MET A 181 26.93 4.05 8.88
N HIS A 182 26.41 3.46 9.95
CA HIS A 182 27.12 3.28 11.21
C HIS A 182 28.37 2.41 11.01
N VAL A 183 28.23 1.21 10.45
CA VAL A 183 29.38 0.32 10.16
C VAL A 183 30.36 0.97 9.18
N SER A 184 29.87 1.69 8.17
CA SER A 184 30.75 2.46 7.28
C SER A 184 31.54 3.55 8.04
N SER A 185 30.95 4.21 9.04
CA SER A 185 31.62 5.24 9.84
C SER A 185 32.68 4.67 10.79
N LEU A 186 32.47 3.46 11.32
CA LEU A 186 33.48 2.73 12.10
C LEU A 186 34.73 2.38 11.26
N LEU A 187 34.53 2.16 9.96
CA LEU A 187 35.59 1.76 9.01
C LEU A 187 36.26 2.94 8.31
N HIS A 188 35.53 4.03 8.06
CA HIS A 188 35.98 5.15 7.24
C HIS A 188 35.76 6.49 7.96
N LYS A 189 36.85 7.11 8.43
CA LYS A 189 36.82 8.29 9.30
C LYS A 189 36.40 9.63 8.64
N SER A 190 36.20 9.70 7.32
CA SER A 190 36.15 11.02 6.65
C SER A 190 35.50 11.13 5.26
N ALA A 191 34.81 10.09 4.75
CA ALA A 191 34.11 10.18 3.46
C ALA A 191 32.59 10.28 3.67
N PRO A 192 31.92 11.38 3.28
CA PRO A 192 30.47 11.40 3.23
C PRO A 192 29.99 10.37 2.20
N PRO A 193 28.96 9.56 2.50
CA PRO A 193 28.42 8.60 1.53
C PRO A 193 27.90 9.35 0.29
N ALA A 194 28.07 8.75 -0.89
CA ALA A 194 27.52 9.30 -2.13
C ALA A 194 26.00 9.44 -2.00
N ALA A 195 25.47 10.64 -2.26
CA ALA A 195 24.07 11.00 -2.02
C ALA A 195 23.06 10.09 -2.75
N HIS A 196 23.47 9.48 -3.87
CA HIS A 196 22.68 8.50 -4.61
C HIS A 196 23.53 7.28 -4.94
N LYS A 197 23.22 6.13 -4.33
CA LYS A 197 23.76 4.83 -4.70
C LYS A 197 22.99 4.28 -5.92
N PRO A 198 23.64 3.60 -6.88
CA PRO A 198 22.95 2.93 -7.97
C PRO A 198 22.07 1.78 -7.45
N TYR A 199 21.05 1.38 -8.20
CA TYR A 199 20.12 0.31 -7.79
C TYR A 199 20.81 -1.02 -7.47
N SER A 200 21.78 -1.42 -8.29
CA SER A 200 22.60 -2.61 -8.12
C SER A 200 23.76 -2.44 -7.12
N HIS A 201 23.73 -1.44 -6.25
CA HIS A 201 24.77 -1.21 -5.25
C HIS A 201 24.85 -2.36 -4.24
N ILE A 202 25.96 -3.08 -4.24
CA ILE A 202 26.32 -4.04 -3.21
C ILE A 202 27.05 -3.29 -2.09
N ASP A 203 26.53 -3.36 -0.86
CA ASP A 203 27.26 -2.82 0.30
C ASP A 203 28.42 -3.77 0.66
N PRO A 204 29.69 -3.33 0.59
CA PRO A 204 30.84 -4.18 0.90
C PRO A 204 30.91 -4.59 2.38
N ASN A 205 30.11 -3.97 3.25
CA ASN A 205 30.05 -4.27 4.68
C ASN A 205 28.79 -5.05 5.09
N PHE A 206 27.84 -5.26 4.16
CA PHE A 206 26.73 -6.18 4.38
C PHE A 206 27.21 -7.63 4.27
N LEU A 207 26.67 -8.48 5.14
CA LEU A 207 26.92 -9.92 5.16
C LEU A 207 25.57 -10.64 5.04
N ASP A 208 25.39 -11.44 3.99
CA ASP A 208 24.12 -12.17 3.78
C ASP A 208 23.82 -13.10 4.96
N PRO A 209 22.58 -13.19 5.47
CA PRO A 209 22.23 -14.06 6.59
C PRO A 209 22.66 -15.53 6.39
N THR A 210 22.54 -16.04 5.16
CA THR A 210 22.95 -17.42 4.80
C THR A 210 24.45 -17.65 5.00
N LEU A 211 25.25 -16.61 4.82
CA LEU A 211 26.71 -16.65 4.95
C LEU A 211 27.11 -16.39 6.41
N ALA A 212 26.47 -15.40 7.07
CA ALA A 212 26.68 -15.09 8.48
C ALA A 212 26.35 -16.29 9.38
N ASP A 213 25.28 -17.04 9.10
CA ASP A 213 24.93 -18.28 9.80
C ASP A 213 25.98 -19.38 9.61
N ARG A 214 26.46 -19.59 8.37
CA ARG A 214 27.55 -20.54 8.06
C ARG A 214 28.88 -20.20 8.73
N LEU A 215 29.13 -18.93 9.04
CA LEU A 215 30.30 -18.48 9.81
C LEU A 215 30.08 -18.55 11.33
N GLY A 216 28.91 -18.97 11.80
CA GLY A 216 28.56 -19.00 13.22
C GLY A 216 28.32 -17.63 13.84
N LEU A 217 28.05 -16.60 13.03
CA LEU A 217 27.82 -15.22 13.49
C LEU A 217 26.34 -14.92 13.79
N LEU A 218 25.41 -15.72 13.25
CA LEU A 218 23.98 -15.69 13.58
C LEU A 218 23.54 -16.91 14.42
N LEU A 219 24.43 -17.87 14.61
CA LEU A 219 24.24 -18.96 15.56
C LEU A 219 24.71 -18.46 16.94
N SER A 220 23.92 -18.53 18.01
CA SER A 220 22.87 -19.52 18.22
C SER A 220 21.86 -19.16 19.32
N ALA A 221 20.75 -18.50 18.99
CA ALA A 221 19.61 -18.42 19.93
C ALA A 221 19.15 -19.83 20.41
N SER A 222 19.31 -20.86 19.57
CA SER A 222 18.98 -22.26 19.88
C SER A 222 20.06 -23.07 20.62
N GLN A 223 21.34 -22.67 20.59
CA GLN A 223 22.41 -23.40 21.33
C GLN A 223 22.82 -22.62 22.59
N ALA A 224 22.85 -21.29 22.56
CA ALA A 224 23.07 -20.45 23.74
C ALA A 224 21.96 -20.58 24.80
N ALA A 225 20.70 -20.77 24.38
CA ALA A 225 19.59 -20.98 25.31
C ALA A 225 19.50 -22.42 25.86
N GLY A 226 20.32 -23.37 25.39
CA GLY A 226 20.16 -24.81 25.67
C GLY A 226 18.84 -25.41 25.15
N LEU A 227 18.05 -24.63 24.41
CA LEU A 227 16.77 -25.02 23.85
C LEU A 227 17.01 -25.84 22.59
N THR A 228 17.03 -27.17 22.76
CA THR A 228 16.84 -28.11 21.66
C THR A 228 15.74 -27.58 20.76
N TYR A 229 16.06 -27.37 19.47
CA TYR A 229 15.11 -26.89 18.46
C TYR A 229 13.86 -27.75 18.55
N ARG A 230 12.80 -27.20 19.16
CA ARG A 230 11.58 -27.94 19.44
C ARG A 230 10.67 -27.71 18.23
N PRO A 231 10.38 -28.74 17.40
CA PRO A 231 9.52 -28.61 16.24
C PRO A 231 8.04 -28.56 16.67
N SER A 232 7.73 -27.76 17.70
CA SER A 232 6.39 -27.57 18.25
C SER A 232 5.57 -26.53 17.48
N ARG A 233 6.13 -25.95 16.42
CA ARG A 233 5.40 -25.16 15.43
C ARG A 233 5.22 -26.02 14.17
N PRO A 234 4.04 -26.05 13.53
CA PRO A 234 3.88 -26.70 12.23
C PRO A 234 4.90 -26.11 11.22
N PRO A 235 5.32 -26.89 10.21
CA PRO A 235 6.22 -26.39 9.18
C PRO A 235 5.63 -25.12 8.55
N PRO A 236 6.46 -24.14 8.16
CA PRO A 236 5.97 -22.95 7.49
C PRO A 236 5.19 -23.35 6.22
N PRO A 237 4.12 -22.62 5.87
CA PRO A 237 3.33 -22.94 4.69
C PRO A 237 4.22 -23.01 3.43
N PRO A 238 3.89 -23.89 2.47
CA PRO A 238 4.64 -24.02 1.22
C PRO A 238 4.58 -22.70 0.44
N LEU A 239 5.67 -22.36 -0.24
CA LEU A 239 5.65 -21.23 -1.19
C LEU A 239 5.21 -21.73 -2.55
N LEU A 240 4.38 -20.97 -3.23
CA LEU A 240 4.05 -21.23 -4.63
C LEU A 240 5.30 -20.99 -5.49
N GLY A 241 5.56 -21.91 -6.42
CA GLY A 241 6.80 -21.96 -7.19
C GLY A 241 7.84 -22.94 -6.63
N GLU A 242 7.61 -23.50 -5.43
CA GLU A 242 8.36 -24.68 -4.98
C GLU A 242 7.98 -25.90 -5.84
N SER A 243 8.97 -26.56 -6.44
CA SER A 243 8.76 -27.81 -7.17
C SER A 243 8.41 -28.94 -6.21
N PHE A 244 7.31 -29.67 -6.43
CA PHE A 244 6.95 -30.83 -5.59
C PHE A 244 7.96 -31.98 -5.64
N SER A 245 8.96 -31.93 -6.55
CA SER A 245 10.15 -32.79 -6.53
C SER A 245 11.24 -32.30 -5.53
N SER A 246 10.91 -31.37 -4.64
CA SER A 246 11.77 -30.59 -3.72
C SER A 246 12.83 -31.36 -2.90
N PRO A 247 12.60 -32.55 -2.29
CA PRO A 247 13.51 -33.06 -1.26
C PRO A 247 14.93 -33.44 -1.76
N SER A 248 15.13 -33.63 -3.07
CA SER A 248 16.45 -33.90 -3.67
C SER A 248 17.11 -32.68 -4.31
N LEU A 249 16.44 -31.51 -4.34
CA LEU A 249 16.98 -30.30 -4.98
C LEU A 249 17.81 -29.46 -4.00
N PRO A 250 18.93 -28.86 -4.47
CA PRO A 250 19.69 -27.92 -3.65
C PRO A 250 18.85 -26.68 -3.32
N ALA A 251 19.17 -26.04 -2.20
CA ALA A 251 18.63 -24.72 -1.90
C ALA A 251 19.07 -23.71 -2.97
N CYS A 252 18.20 -22.77 -3.32
CA CYS A 252 18.52 -21.71 -4.28
C CYS A 252 19.74 -20.90 -3.84
N THR A 253 20.55 -20.43 -4.78
CA THR A 253 21.67 -19.51 -4.52
C THR A 253 21.21 -18.06 -4.40
N ARG A 254 20.21 -17.68 -5.19
CA ARG A 254 19.51 -16.39 -5.12
C ARG A 254 18.02 -16.62 -5.34
N SER A 255 17.18 -15.90 -4.61
CA SER A 255 15.73 -15.92 -4.80
C SER A 255 15.08 -14.57 -4.55
N LEU A 256 13.85 -14.43 -5.03
CA LEU A 256 12.93 -13.34 -4.74
C LEU A 256 11.59 -13.95 -4.34
N THR A 257 11.13 -13.64 -3.14
CA THR A 257 9.82 -14.07 -2.62
C THR A 257 8.89 -12.87 -2.53
N VAL A 258 7.71 -12.94 -3.14
CA VAL A 258 6.68 -11.89 -3.04
C VAL A 258 5.62 -12.30 -2.03
N THR A 259 5.32 -11.46 -1.05
CA THR A 259 4.15 -11.63 -0.17
C THR A 259 2.96 -10.88 -0.75
N LEU A 260 1.84 -11.55 -0.98
CA LEU A 260 0.60 -10.92 -1.49
C LEU A 260 -0.19 -10.15 -0.41
N GLU A 261 0.21 -10.24 0.86
CA GLU A 261 -0.39 -9.46 1.95
C GLU A 261 -0.26 -7.95 1.70
N THR A 262 -1.39 -7.25 1.73
CA THR A 262 -1.47 -5.80 1.56
C THR A 262 -2.36 -5.16 2.64
N PRO A 263 -1.97 -4.00 3.21
CA PRO A 263 -2.81 -3.26 4.15
C PRO A 263 -3.99 -2.58 3.45
N SER A 264 -3.93 -2.40 2.12
CA SER A 264 -5.02 -1.91 1.29
C SER A 264 -5.77 -3.06 0.64
N ALA A 265 -7.10 -2.94 0.54
CA ALA A 265 -7.98 -3.90 -0.13
C ALA A 265 -7.95 -3.76 -1.67
N GLY A 266 -6.76 -3.58 -2.25
CA GLY A 266 -6.57 -3.28 -3.67
C GLY A 266 -5.92 -4.42 -4.44
N LEU A 267 -6.70 -5.12 -5.28
CA LEU A 267 -6.20 -6.19 -6.16
C LEU A 267 -5.13 -5.68 -7.14
N ALA A 268 -5.38 -4.57 -7.83
CA ALA A 268 -4.52 -4.08 -8.90
C ALA A 268 -3.10 -3.68 -8.44
N PRO A 269 -2.90 -2.93 -7.33
CA PRO A 269 -1.57 -2.71 -6.77
C PRO A 269 -0.82 -4.02 -6.45
N THR A 270 -1.50 -5.01 -5.87
CA THR A 270 -0.92 -6.31 -5.50
C THR A 270 -0.48 -7.10 -6.73
N LEU A 271 -1.31 -7.15 -7.78
CA LEU A 271 -0.95 -7.81 -9.03
C LEU A 271 0.17 -7.08 -9.78
N MET A 272 0.17 -5.74 -9.79
CA MET A 272 1.25 -4.95 -10.39
C MET A 272 2.58 -5.14 -9.65
N LEU A 273 2.55 -5.22 -8.31
CA LEU A 273 3.72 -5.57 -7.49
C LEU A 273 4.24 -6.95 -7.89
N LEU A 274 3.38 -7.97 -7.89
CA LEU A 274 3.71 -9.35 -8.24
C LEU A 274 4.33 -9.47 -9.63
N TRP A 275 3.70 -8.86 -10.65
CA TRP A 275 4.18 -8.93 -12.03
C TRP A 275 5.51 -8.20 -12.25
N THR A 276 5.69 -7.04 -11.60
CA THR A 276 6.94 -6.29 -11.69
C THR A 276 8.07 -7.02 -10.96
N ALA A 277 7.79 -7.58 -9.78
CA ALA A 277 8.74 -8.38 -9.01
C ALA A 277 9.17 -9.67 -9.74
N TYR A 278 8.27 -10.34 -10.48
CA TYR A 278 8.64 -11.46 -11.34
C TYR A 278 9.57 -11.04 -12.48
N GLY A 279 9.24 -9.93 -13.16
CA GLY A 279 10.10 -9.40 -14.22
C GLY A 279 11.48 -8.97 -13.70
N LEU A 280 11.55 -8.45 -12.47
CA LEU A 280 12.79 -8.13 -11.76
C LEU A 280 13.59 -9.40 -11.43
N ALA A 281 12.94 -10.44 -10.87
CA ALA A 281 13.58 -11.72 -10.58
C ALA A 281 14.21 -12.36 -11.82
N LEU A 282 13.51 -12.33 -12.96
CA LEU A 282 14.06 -12.76 -14.25
C LEU A 282 15.25 -11.92 -14.74
N SER A 283 15.30 -10.63 -14.41
CA SER A 283 16.42 -9.76 -14.79
C SER A 283 17.66 -9.90 -13.90
N GLU A 284 17.49 -10.44 -12.68
CA GLU A 284 18.56 -10.63 -11.69
C GLU A 284 18.96 -12.09 -11.47
N ASP A 285 18.47 -13.00 -12.32
CA ASP A 285 18.66 -14.46 -12.23
C ASP A 285 18.32 -15.01 -10.83
N ARG A 286 17.14 -14.65 -10.33
CA ARG A 286 16.61 -15.10 -9.03
C ARG A 286 15.50 -16.13 -9.24
N ALA A 287 15.55 -17.22 -8.48
CA ALA A 287 14.41 -18.12 -8.33
C ALA A 287 13.22 -17.37 -7.72
N PHE A 288 12.03 -17.57 -8.25
CA PHE A 288 10.84 -16.78 -7.89
C PHE A 288 9.84 -17.60 -7.07
N PHE A 289 9.32 -17.00 -6.01
CA PHE A 289 8.34 -17.62 -5.12
C PHE A 289 7.22 -16.64 -4.72
N ILE A 290 6.03 -17.15 -4.44
CA ILE A 290 4.89 -16.36 -3.95
C ILE A 290 4.43 -16.92 -2.59
N ASP A 291 4.19 -16.02 -1.64
CA ASP A 291 3.46 -16.27 -0.40
C ASP A 291 2.09 -15.59 -0.47
N ASP A 292 1.02 -16.37 -0.44
CA ASP A 292 -0.38 -15.95 -0.48
C ASP A 292 -1.10 -16.16 0.87
N THR A 293 -0.36 -16.52 1.92
CA THR A 293 -0.88 -17.07 3.19
C THR A 293 -1.80 -16.11 3.95
N ARG A 294 -1.63 -14.80 3.73
CA ARG A 294 -2.44 -13.71 4.30
C ARG A 294 -2.96 -12.77 3.21
N TRP A 295 -3.22 -13.30 2.01
CA TRP A 295 -3.82 -12.52 0.94
C TRP A 295 -5.32 -12.32 1.19
N SER A 296 -5.78 -11.07 1.11
CA SER A 296 -7.16 -10.67 1.43
C SER A 296 -8.21 -11.20 0.46
N TYR A 297 -7.82 -11.76 -0.68
CA TYR A 297 -8.72 -12.27 -1.71
C TYR A 297 -8.94 -13.79 -1.69
N GLY A 298 -8.21 -14.54 -0.85
CA GLY A 298 -8.20 -16.01 -0.88
C GLY A 298 -6.82 -16.57 -1.23
N ALA A 299 -6.73 -17.82 -1.66
CA ALA A 299 -5.47 -18.37 -2.18
C ALA A 299 -5.22 -17.88 -3.62
N TYR A 300 -3.96 -17.70 -4.00
CA TYR A 300 -3.60 -17.35 -5.38
C TYR A 300 -4.08 -18.41 -6.38
N THR A 301 -4.06 -19.68 -5.96
CA THR A 301 -4.52 -20.82 -6.77
C THR A 301 -6.03 -20.89 -6.98
N ASP A 302 -6.82 -20.10 -6.25
CA ASP A 302 -8.28 -20.01 -6.46
C ASP A 302 -8.62 -19.25 -7.77
N PHE A 303 -7.69 -18.40 -8.24
CA PHE A 303 -7.87 -17.53 -9.42
C PHE A 303 -6.88 -17.84 -10.55
N PHE A 304 -5.66 -18.29 -10.21
CA PHE A 304 -4.57 -18.46 -11.16
C PHE A 304 -3.90 -19.84 -11.06
N LEU A 305 -3.31 -20.29 -12.16
CA LEU A 305 -2.41 -21.46 -12.14
C LEU A 305 -1.13 -21.11 -11.38
N PRO A 306 -0.50 -22.07 -10.66
CA PRO A 306 0.76 -21.85 -9.95
C PRO A 306 1.85 -21.23 -10.84
N PRO A 307 2.76 -20.41 -10.28
CA PRO A 307 3.88 -19.85 -11.02
C PRO A 307 4.80 -20.95 -11.58
N PRO A 308 5.58 -20.66 -12.64
CA PRO A 308 6.57 -21.60 -13.16
C PRO A 308 7.51 -22.12 -12.04
N PRO A 309 7.67 -23.44 -11.88
CA PRO A 309 8.40 -23.99 -10.73
C PRO A 309 9.89 -23.68 -10.82
N ALA A 310 10.49 -23.32 -9.68
CA ALA A 310 11.92 -23.11 -9.57
C ALA A 310 12.69 -24.44 -9.70
N THR A 311 13.91 -24.38 -10.26
CA THR A 311 14.84 -25.50 -10.37
C THR A 311 15.58 -25.82 -9.06
N CYS A 312 15.27 -25.10 -7.98
CA CYS A 312 15.90 -25.18 -6.67
C CYS A 312 14.85 -25.04 -5.56
N ARG A 313 15.18 -25.52 -4.36
CA ARG A 313 14.31 -25.44 -3.19
C ARG A 313 14.40 -24.04 -2.56
N PRO A 314 13.30 -23.43 -2.09
CA PRO A 314 13.36 -22.17 -1.35
C PRO A 314 14.27 -22.28 -0.12
N PRO A 315 14.95 -21.18 0.26
CA PRO A 315 15.78 -21.15 1.46
C PRO A 315 14.95 -21.29 2.75
N PRO A 316 15.58 -21.62 3.89
CA PRO A 316 14.99 -21.44 5.20
C PRO A 316 14.41 -20.03 5.37
N ARG A 317 13.22 -19.93 5.97
CA ARG A 317 12.44 -18.68 6.07
C ARG A 317 13.19 -17.53 6.74
N HIS A 318 14.06 -17.86 7.70
CA HIS A 318 14.86 -16.88 8.44
C HIS A 318 16.07 -16.30 7.66
N TYR A 319 16.38 -16.82 6.47
CA TYR A 319 17.36 -16.18 5.57
C TYR A 319 16.71 -15.21 4.56
N ILE A 320 15.37 -15.17 4.47
CA ILE A 320 14.66 -14.33 3.50
C ILE A 320 14.45 -12.93 4.12
N THR A 321 15.10 -11.91 3.54
CA THR A 321 15.15 -10.55 4.12
C THR A 321 14.64 -9.49 3.15
N PRO A 322 13.98 -8.42 3.63
CA PRO A 322 13.39 -7.40 2.77
C PRO A 322 14.41 -6.40 2.20
N CYS A 323 15.52 -6.21 2.91
CA CYS A 323 16.60 -5.29 2.60
C CYS A 323 17.94 -5.90 3.06
N PRO A 324 19.10 -5.47 2.53
CA PRO A 324 19.25 -4.60 1.37
C PRO A 324 18.95 -5.36 0.07
N HIS A 325 18.74 -4.64 -1.03
CA HIS A 325 18.45 -5.24 -2.35
C HIS A 325 19.50 -6.28 -2.81
N SER A 326 20.75 -6.13 -2.38
CA SER A 326 21.86 -7.05 -2.70
C SER A 326 21.79 -8.42 -2.00
N ALA A 327 20.90 -8.61 -1.01
CA ALA A 327 20.69 -9.90 -0.34
C ALA A 327 20.41 -11.04 -1.33
N ALA A 328 20.88 -12.24 -1.01
CA ALA A 328 20.70 -13.44 -1.83
C ALA A 328 19.20 -13.81 -1.92
N HIS A 329 18.50 -13.73 -0.80
CA HIS A 329 17.10 -14.11 -0.66
C HIS A 329 16.25 -12.88 -0.32
N LEU A 330 15.79 -12.18 -1.35
CA LEU A 330 15.08 -10.92 -1.22
C LEU A 330 13.57 -11.15 -1.00
N LEU A 331 12.98 -10.44 -0.04
CA LEU A 331 11.53 -10.39 0.17
C LEU A 331 10.94 -9.08 -0.35
N VAL A 332 9.87 -9.18 -1.12
CA VAL A 332 9.13 -8.05 -1.67
C VAL A 332 7.70 -8.08 -1.14
N SER A 333 7.30 -7.02 -0.45
CA SER A 333 5.96 -6.83 0.09
C SER A 333 5.41 -5.45 -0.27
N SER A 334 4.13 -5.22 -0.06
CA SER A 334 3.53 -3.89 -0.17
C SER A 334 4.24 -2.85 0.72
N ALA A 335 4.73 -3.27 1.89
CA ALA A 335 5.45 -2.42 2.83
C ALA A 335 6.91 -2.12 2.42
N THR A 336 7.55 -3.00 1.64
CA THR A 336 8.94 -2.82 1.17
C THR A 336 9.01 -2.31 -0.28
N THR A 337 7.87 -2.11 -0.94
CA THR A 337 7.74 -1.65 -2.33
C THR A 337 8.49 -0.33 -2.59
N SER A 338 8.50 0.62 -1.64
CA SER A 338 9.26 1.87 -1.75
C SER A 338 10.78 1.68 -1.75
N HIS A 339 11.28 0.60 -1.13
CA HIS A 339 12.70 0.26 -1.11
C HIS A 339 13.10 -0.52 -2.37
N THR A 340 12.28 -1.49 -2.80
CA THR A 340 12.55 -2.32 -3.98
C THR A 340 12.31 -1.59 -5.30
N PHE A 341 11.30 -0.71 -5.37
CA PHE A 341 10.83 -0.03 -6.59
C PHE A 341 10.85 1.50 -6.46
N GLY A 342 11.63 2.05 -5.52
CA GLY A 342 11.77 3.50 -5.31
C GLY A 342 12.61 4.23 -6.35
N GLY A 343 13.06 5.43 -6.01
CA GLY A 343 13.80 6.32 -6.94
C GLY A 343 15.04 5.68 -7.58
N ALA A 344 15.76 4.81 -6.86
CA ALA A 344 16.90 4.08 -7.41
C ALA A 344 16.49 3.09 -8.54
N PHE A 345 15.36 2.39 -8.37
CA PHE A 345 14.80 1.48 -9.39
C PHE A 345 14.36 2.28 -10.62
N HIS A 346 13.60 3.37 -10.42
CA HIS A 346 13.20 4.25 -11.52
C HIS A 346 14.43 4.78 -12.29
N ASN A 347 15.47 5.25 -11.59
CA ASN A 347 16.69 5.73 -12.24
C ASN A 347 17.45 4.63 -13.02
N ALA A 348 17.30 3.35 -12.66
CA ALA A 348 17.96 2.23 -13.33
C ALA A 348 17.18 1.65 -14.52
N PHE A 349 15.84 1.71 -14.49
CA PHE A 349 14.97 1.07 -15.48
C PHE A 349 14.13 2.04 -16.33
N GLU A 350 14.18 3.35 -16.10
CA GLU A 350 13.56 4.34 -16.97
C GLU A 350 14.46 4.73 -18.15
N ASP A 351 13.89 4.84 -19.35
CA ASP A 351 14.58 5.32 -20.55
C ASP A 351 14.76 6.85 -20.47
N ALA A 352 15.93 7.29 -20.02
CA ALA A 352 16.29 8.69 -19.87
C ALA A 352 16.25 9.51 -21.19
N HIS A 353 16.20 8.86 -22.35
CA HIS A 353 16.08 9.53 -23.65
C HIS A 353 14.61 9.77 -24.07
N ARG A 354 13.64 9.32 -23.28
CA ARG A 354 12.19 9.49 -23.54
C ARG A 354 11.52 10.38 -22.49
N ALA A 355 10.40 10.96 -22.87
CA ALA A 355 9.58 11.81 -22.00
C ALA A 355 8.21 11.16 -21.68
N GLY A 356 7.62 11.57 -20.54
CA GLY A 356 6.31 11.09 -20.09
C GLY A 356 6.23 9.57 -19.96
N ASN A 357 5.06 8.99 -20.22
CA ASN A 357 4.81 7.55 -20.06
C ASN A 357 5.77 6.67 -20.88
N SER A 358 6.32 7.19 -21.99
CA SER A 358 7.30 6.47 -22.82
C SER A 358 8.64 6.21 -22.09
N ARG A 359 8.99 7.03 -21.09
CA ARG A 359 10.17 6.84 -20.22
C ARG A 359 10.05 5.58 -19.36
N GLN A 360 8.84 5.24 -18.93
CA GLN A 360 8.54 4.08 -18.08
C GLN A 360 8.32 2.78 -18.86
N LYS A 361 8.46 2.80 -20.20
CA LYS A 361 8.23 1.62 -21.04
C LYS A 361 9.00 0.36 -20.56
N PRO A 362 10.30 0.41 -20.17
CA PRO A 362 11.01 -0.80 -19.76
C PRO A 362 10.46 -1.41 -18.45
N ILE A 363 9.96 -0.58 -17.52
CA ILE A 363 9.27 -1.03 -16.30
C ILE A 363 7.93 -1.70 -16.67
N PHE A 364 7.16 -1.11 -17.60
CA PHE A 364 5.94 -1.75 -18.10
C PHE A 364 6.22 -3.04 -18.89
N ASP A 365 7.33 -3.14 -19.61
CA ASP A 365 7.78 -4.37 -20.27
C ASP A 365 8.16 -5.45 -19.24
N MET A 366 8.78 -5.05 -18.12
CA MET A 366 9.07 -5.93 -16.97
C MET A 366 7.78 -6.49 -16.36
N ALA A 367 6.81 -5.63 -16.03
CA ALA A 367 5.49 -6.05 -15.57
C ALA A 367 4.76 -6.92 -16.62
N ARG A 368 4.92 -6.63 -17.92
CA ARG A 368 4.31 -7.43 -19.00
C ARG A 368 4.88 -8.85 -19.07
N LYS A 369 6.14 -9.08 -18.67
CA LYS A 369 6.71 -10.44 -18.51
C LYS A 369 6.02 -11.18 -17.37
N GLY A 370 5.87 -10.54 -16.20
CA GLY A 370 5.17 -11.11 -15.05
C GLY A 370 3.72 -11.45 -15.36
N TYR A 371 2.95 -10.52 -15.93
CA TYR A 371 1.59 -10.77 -16.39
C TYR A 371 1.50 -12.00 -17.30
N LYS A 372 2.40 -12.12 -18.29
CA LYS A 372 2.40 -13.24 -19.25
C LYS A 372 2.74 -14.61 -18.63
N ALA A 373 3.39 -14.66 -17.48
CA ALA A 373 3.82 -15.89 -16.82
C ALA A 373 2.97 -16.26 -15.59
N LEU A 374 2.31 -15.27 -14.98
CA LEU A 374 1.59 -15.41 -13.70
C LEU A 374 0.09 -15.14 -13.81
N PHE A 375 -0.41 -14.61 -14.93
CA PHE A 375 -1.85 -14.35 -15.13
C PHE A 375 -2.49 -15.41 -16.04
N HIS A 376 -2.31 -16.67 -15.66
CA HIS A 376 -3.02 -17.79 -16.27
C HIS A 376 -4.21 -18.15 -15.38
N LEU A 377 -5.43 -17.92 -15.87
CA LEU A 377 -6.65 -18.20 -15.11
C LEU A 377 -6.82 -19.71 -14.85
N THR A 378 -7.58 -20.06 -13.80
CA THR A 378 -8.09 -21.43 -13.61
C THR A 378 -8.89 -21.89 -14.85
N PRO A 379 -9.02 -23.20 -15.12
CA PRO A 379 -9.80 -23.68 -16.27
C PRO A 379 -11.26 -23.22 -16.28
N GLU A 380 -11.90 -23.08 -15.11
CA GLU A 380 -13.26 -22.57 -14.95
C GLU A 380 -13.35 -21.08 -15.36
N ASP A 381 -12.52 -20.23 -14.76
CA ASP A 381 -12.53 -18.79 -15.06
C ASP A 381 -12.06 -18.51 -16.49
N ALA A 382 -11.11 -19.29 -17.01
CA ALA A 382 -10.68 -19.24 -18.42
C ALA A 382 -11.84 -19.56 -19.37
N GLN A 383 -12.67 -20.57 -19.04
CA GLN A 383 -13.86 -20.90 -19.82
C GLN A 383 -14.92 -19.79 -19.73
N HIS A 384 -15.16 -19.24 -18.54
CA HIS A 384 -16.09 -18.13 -18.33
C HIS A 384 -15.69 -16.89 -19.14
N VAL A 385 -14.43 -16.45 -19.02
CA VAL A 385 -13.88 -15.31 -19.77
C VAL A 385 -13.90 -15.57 -21.28
N SER A 386 -13.58 -16.79 -21.72
CA SER A 386 -13.64 -17.16 -23.15
C SER A 386 -15.06 -17.10 -23.71
N LYS A 387 -16.06 -17.59 -22.95
CA LYS A 387 -17.48 -17.49 -23.30
C LYS A 387 -17.91 -16.02 -23.38
N ARG A 388 -17.61 -15.22 -22.36
CA ARG A 388 -17.99 -13.79 -22.34
C ARG A 388 -17.33 -13.00 -23.48
N LEU A 389 -16.08 -13.32 -23.81
CA LEU A 389 -15.36 -12.73 -24.94
C LEU A 389 -15.97 -13.14 -26.29
N ALA A 390 -16.47 -14.37 -26.43
CA ALA A 390 -17.20 -14.80 -27.63
C ALA A 390 -18.55 -14.07 -27.78
N GLU A 391 -19.29 -13.88 -26.69
CA GLU A 391 -20.54 -13.08 -26.66
C GLU A 391 -20.30 -11.62 -27.09
N LEU A 392 -19.28 -10.95 -26.53
CA LEU A 392 -18.96 -9.57 -26.90
C LEU A 392 -18.45 -9.45 -28.35
N ARG A 393 -17.73 -10.47 -28.85
CA ARG A 393 -17.26 -10.51 -30.23
C ARG A 393 -18.37 -10.78 -31.24
N SER A 394 -19.38 -11.60 -30.90
CA SER A 394 -20.50 -11.88 -31.82
C SER A 394 -21.37 -10.64 -32.04
N MET A 395 -21.53 -9.77 -31.03
CA MET A 395 -22.23 -8.49 -31.17
C MET A 395 -21.62 -7.58 -32.24
N VAL A 396 -20.28 -7.58 -32.38
CA VAL A 396 -19.57 -6.76 -33.38
C VAL A 396 -19.22 -7.50 -34.68
N ALA A 397 -19.57 -8.79 -34.79
CA ALA A 397 -19.10 -9.66 -35.86
C ALA A 397 -19.69 -9.31 -37.24
N HIS A 398 -18.84 -9.39 -38.26
CA HIS A 398 -19.23 -9.34 -39.66
C HIS A 398 -18.12 -9.98 -40.51
N PRO A 399 -18.41 -10.73 -41.59
CA PRO A 399 -17.40 -11.49 -42.33
C PRO A 399 -16.22 -10.64 -42.83
N GLU A 400 -16.51 -9.45 -43.36
CA GLU A 400 -15.48 -8.59 -43.98
C GLU A 400 -15.19 -7.30 -43.19
N ASN A 401 -16.14 -6.86 -42.35
CA ASN A 401 -16.20 -5.49 -41.85
C ASN A 401 -16.75 -5.43 -40.42
N PRO A 402 -16.01 -5.94 -39.41
CA PRO A 402 -16.46 -5.95 -38.02
C PRO A 402 -16.54 -4.53 -37.43
N GLY A 403 -17.35 -4.39 -36.38
CA GLY A 403 -17.40 -3.20 -35.53
C GLY A 403 -16.23 -3.13 -34.54
N LYS A 404 -16.11 -2.02 -33.82
CA LYS A 404 -15.16 -1.84 -32.69
C LYS A 404 -15.85 -2.20 -31.38
N ILE A 405 -15.10 -2.78 -30.44
CA ILE A 405 -15.47 -2.85 -29.02
C ILE A 405 -14.68 -1.75 -28.31
N ILE A 406 -15.35 -0.83 -27.64
CA ILE A 406 -14.70 0.22 -26.83
C ILE A 406 -15.06 -0.02 -25.38
N ALA A 407 -14.04 -0.29 -24.57
CA ALA A 407 -14.19 -0.54 -23.14
C ALA A 407 -14.06 0.77 -22.34
N LEU A 408 -14.97 0.96 -21.40
CA LEU A 408 -15.02 2.06 -20.45
C LEU A 408 -14.84 1.47 -19.05
N HIS A 409 -13.86 1.98 -18.31
CA HIS A 409 -13.66 1.65 -16.91
C HIS A 409 -13.89 2.91 -16.10
N ILE A 410 -14.99 2.93 -15.35
CA ILE A 410 -15.42 4.03 -14.50
C ILE A 410 -15.15 3.60 -13.07
N ARG A 411 -14.54 4.47 -12.26
CA ARG A 411 -14.10 4.16 -10.89
C ARG A 411 -14.58 5.25 -9.95
N HIS A 412 -15.53 4.90 -9.08
CA HIS A 412 -16.31 5.83 -8.26
C HIS A 412 -16.32 5.47 -6.76
N GLY A 413 -15.69 4.39 -6.31
CA GLY A 413 -15.55 4.12 -4.87
C GLY A 413 -14.53 5.06 -4.17
N ASP A 414 -13.67 4.47 -3.35
CA ASP A 414 -12.59 5.13 -2.58
C ASP A 414 -11.53 5.89 -3.40
N ALA A 415 -11.49 5.72 -4.72
CA ALA A 415 -10.46 6.31 -5.58
C ALA A 415 -10.98 7.57 -6.31
N HIS A 416 -10.41 8.73 -5.99
CA HIS A 416 -10.70 10.00 -6.67
C HIS A 416 -9.68 10.34 -7.77
N PRO A 417 -10.08 11.09 -8.81
CA PRO A 417 -9.20 11.56 -9.87
C PRO A 417 -8.03 12.42 -9.38
N LEU A 418 -6.84 12.22 -9.95
CA LEU A 418 -5.67 13.08 -9.71
C LEU A 418 -5.81 14.51 -10.27
N SER A 419 -6.79 14.74 -11.14
CA SER A 419 -7.06 16.04 -11.75
C SER A 419 -7.69 17.00 -10.73
N PHE A 420 -7.08 18.18 -10.55
CA PHE A 420 -7.53 19.19 -9.57
C PHE A 420 -9.00 19.64 -9.74
N GLN A 421 -9.58 19.49 -10.93
CA GLN A 421 -11.00 19.79 -11.16
C GLN A 421 -11.95 18.79 -10.46
N TYR A 422 -11.53 17.54 -10.28
CA TYR A 422 -12.36 16.43 -9.79
C TYR A 422 -11.77 15.75 -8.55
N ARG A 423 -10.73 16.30 -7.92
CA ARG A 423 -10.05 15.73 -6.73
C ARG A 423 -10.97 15.40 -5.54
N ASP A 424 -12.06 16.16 -5.39
CA ASP A 424 -13.04 16.02 -4.32
C ASP A 424 -14.42 15.53 -4.87
N ALA A 425 -14.42 14.91 -6.05
CA ALA A 425 -15.60 14.45 -6.80
C ALA A 425 -15.24 13.24 -7.71
N TYR A 426 -16.09 12.93 -8.69
CA TYR A 426 -15.80 11.96 -9.75
C TYR A 426 -15.84 12.62 -11.13
N ILE A 427 -15.25 11.95 -12.13
CA ILE A 427 -15.33 12.39 -13.53
C ILE A 427 -16.73 12.05 -14.05
N PRO A 428 -17.52 13.01 -14.56
CA PRO A 428 -18.86 12.73 -15.07
C PRO A 428 -18.87 11.75 -16.25
N THR A 429 -19.87 10.89 -16.30
CA THR A 429 -20.09 9.87 -17.34
C THR A 429 -19.95 10.39 -18.77
N SER A 430 -20.51 11.58 -19.03
CA SER A 430 -20.44 12.29 -20.32
C SER A 430 -19.02 12.53 -20.84
N HIS A 431 -18.01 12.66 -19.97
CA HIS A 431 -16.60 12.77 -20.39
C HIS A 431 -16.07 11.45 -20.96
N TYR A 432 -16.39 10.32 -20.32
CA TYR A 432 -16.04 8.98 -20.82
C TYR A 432 -16.72 8.69 -22.16
N LEU A 433 -18.00 9.04 -22.29
CA LEU A 433 -18.76 8.89 -23.54
C LEU A 433 -18.23 9.77 -24.66
N THR A 434 -17.89 11.03 -24.38
CA THR A 434 -17.26 11.91 -25.37
C THR A 434 -15.95 11.31 -25.89
N ALA A 435 -15.12 10.76 -24.99
CA ALA A 435 -13.92 10.03 -25.38
C ALA A 435 -14.25 8.76 -26.21
N ALA A 436 -15.25 7.97 -25.81
CA ALA A 436 -15.70 6.77 -26.51
C ALA A 436 -16.16 7.06 -27.95
N HIS A 437 -16.98 8.10 -28.13
CA HIS A 437 -17.43 8.55 -29.44
C HIS A 437 -16.28 9.10 -30.29
N SER A 438 -15.28 9.75 -29.68
CA SER A 438 -14.06 10.15 -30.42
C SER A 438 -13.26 8.95 -30.93
N LEU A 439 -13.19 7.85 -30.15
CA LEU A 439 -12.57 6.59 -30.58
C LEU A 439 -13.37 5.92 -31.71
N LEU A 440 -14.70 5.98 -31.69
CA LEU A 440 -15.50 5.57 -32.87
C LEU A 440 -15.22 6.45 -34.09
N SER A 441 -14.95 7.75 -33.92
CA SER A 441 -14.65 8.68 -35.03
C SER A 441 -13.31 8.42 -35.70
N THR A 442 -12.43 7.60 -35.12
CA THR A 442 -11.26 7.11 -35.86
C THR A 442 -11.72 6.32 -37.09
N PRO A 443 -11.16 6.58 -38.29
CA PRO A 443 -11.59 5.94 -39.52
C PRO A 443 -11.66 4.41 -39.39
N PHE A 444 -12.67 3.83 -40.02
CA PHE A 444 -12.69 2.40 -40.29
C PHE A 444 -12.00 2.15 -41.64
N PRO A 445 -11.25 1.05 -41.82
CA PRO A 445 -10.71 0.70 -43.12
C PRO A 445 -11.84 0.34 -44.08
N GLY A 446 -11.88 1.00 -45.25
CA GLY A 446 -12.83 0.72 -46.31
C GLY A 446 -14.10 1.61 -46.33
N PRO A 447 -14.96 1.45 -47.35
CA PRO A 447 -16.11 2.34 -47.57
C PRO A 447 -17.29 2.08 -46.61
N THR A 448 -17.26 1.00 -45.82
CA THR A 448 -18.39 0.57 -44.97
C THR A 448 -18.38 1.18 -43.56
N GLY A 449 -17.56 2.20 -43.32
CA GLY A 449 -17.32 2.76 -41.99
C GLY A 449 -18.55 3.24 -41.22
N ALA A 450 -19.62 3.67 -41.92
CA ALA A 450 -20.91 3.98 -41.28
C ALA A 450 -21.56 2.74 -40.67
N SER A 451 -21.66 1.65 -41.43
CA SER A 451 -22.23 0.38 -40.97
C SER A 451 -21.40 -0.28 -39.86
N GLN A 452 -20.07 -0.17 -39.94
CA GLN A 452 -19.18 -0.66 -38.87
C GLN A 452 -19.32 0.15 -37.58
N ARG A 453 -19.52 1.47 -37.69
CA ARG A 453 -19.83 2.34 -36.55
C ARG A 453 -21.13 1.93 -35.86
N SER A 454 -22.21 1.74 -36.61
CA SER A 454 -23.50 1.28 -36.08
C SER A 454 -23.47 -0.11 -35.46
N ARG A 455 -22.51 -0.95 -35.85
CA ARG A 455 -22.27 -2.28 -35.25
C ARG A 455 -21.30 -2.25 -34.05
N SER A 456 -20.67 -1.12 -33.77
CA SER A 456 -19.71 -1.02 -32.67
C SER A 456 -20.42 -0.94 -31.32
N VAL A 457 -19.83 -1.53 -30.28
CA VAL A 457 -20.43 -1.60 -28.93
C VAL A 457 -19.55 -0.96 -27.87
N PHE A 458 -20.21 -0.36 -26.88
CA PHE A 458 -19.59 0.16 -25.67
C PHE A 458 -19.73 -0.86 -24.54
N VAL A 459 -18.62 -1.15 -23.86
CA VAL A 459 -18.56 -2.14 -22.77
C VAL A 459 -18.13 -1.45 -21.49
N VAL A 460 -18.95 -1.48 -20.45
CA VAL A 460 -18.72 -0.74 -19.19
C VAL A 460 -18.31 -1.69 -18.06
N ALA A 461 -17.25 -1.33 -17.35
CA ALA A 461 -16.90 -1.86 -16.04
C ALA A 461 -16.91 -0.71 -15.02
N SER A 462 -17.63 -0.90 -13.92
CA SER A 462 -17.78 0.04 -12.80
C SER A 462 -17.84 -0.72 -11.48
N ASP A 463 -17.26 -0.12 -10.43
CA ASP A 463 -17.41 -0.53 -9.03
C ASP A 463 -18.64 0.09 -8.36
N ASP A 464 -19.16 1.18 -8.93
CA ASP A 464 -20.41 1.84 -8.56
C ASP A 464 -21.59 1.24 -9.37
N PRO A 465 -22.65 0.75 -8.70
CA PRO A 465 -23.81 0.15 -9.36
C PRO A 465 -24.66 1.18 -10.14
N ASP A 466 -24.71 2.44 -9.69
CA ASP A 466 -25.59 3.47 -10.24
C ASP A 466 -25.16 3.87 -11.66
N VAL A 467 -23.86 3.74 -11.97
CA VAL A 467 -23.29 3.89 -13.31
C VAL A 467 -23.95 2.96 -14.34
N TYR A 468 -24.45 1.79 -13.93
CA TYR A 468 -25.15 0.89 -14.86
C TYR A 468 -26.64 1.22 -15.04
N THR A 469 -27.15 2.22 -14.32
CA THR A 469 -28.52 2.77 -14.43
C THR A 469 -28.54 4.21 -14.93
N ASP A 470 -27.38 4.82 -15.15
CA ASP A 470 -27.22 6.16 -15.70
C ASP A 470 -27.85 6.25 -17.11
N ASP A 471 -28.72 7.25 -17.32
CA ASP A 471 -29.39 7.49 -18.60
C ASP A 471 -28.40 7.69 -19.76
N ASP A 472 -27.24 8.30 -19.46
CA ASP A 472 -26.14 8.51 -20.42
C ASP A 472 -25.55 7.16 -20.93
N LEU A 473 -25.66 6.07 -20.15
CA LEU A 473 -25.10 4.74 -20.46
C LEU A 473 -26.13 3.71 -20.94
N ILE A 474 -27.35 4.15 -21.25
CA ILE A 474 -28.37 3.32 -21.89
C ILE A 474 -27.84 2.72 -23.20
N GLY A 475 -27.96 1.39 -23.34
CA GLY A 475 -27.47 0.65 -24.49
C GLY A 475 -26.00 0.21 -24.42
N THR A 476 -25.27 0.55 -23.35
CA THR A 476 -23.96 -0.06 -23.07
C THR A 476 -24.11 -1.49 -22.53
N VAL A 477 -23.05 -2.30 -22.68
CA VAL A 477 -23.02 -3.70 -22.25
C VAL A 477 -22.09 -3.85 -21.04
N ARG A 478 -22.54 -4.48 -19.95
CA ARG A 478 -21.66 -4.73 -18.78
C ARG A 478 -20.49 -5.64 -19.17
N ALA A 479 -19.28 -5.35 -18.71
CA ALA A 479 -18.10 -6.18 -18.99
C ALA A 479 -18.25 -7.60 -18.45
N GLN A 480 -18.71 -7.72 -17.20
CA GLN A 480 -19.00 -8.97 -16.51
C GLN A 480 -20.50 -9.05 -16.18
N SER A 481 -21.05 -10.27 -16.23
CA SER A 481 -22.45 -10.56 -15.89
C SER A 481 -22.62 -11.24 -14.53
N VAL A 482 -21.52 -11.64 -13.88
CA VAL A 482 -21.52 -12.34 -12.60
C VAL A 482 -20.64 -11.57 -11.62
N ILE A 483 -21.26 -11.05 -10.55
CA ILE A 483 -20.56 -10.49 -9.39
C ILE A 483 -20.74 -11.49 -8.24
N LYS A 484 -19.71 -12.33 -7.99
CA LYS A 484 -19.76 -13.39 -6.94
C LYS A 484 -19.97 -12.84 -5.51
N LEU A 485 -19.85 -11.52 -5.28
CA LEU A 485 -20.19 -10.86 -4.01
C LEU A 485 -21.69 -10.82 -3.70
N ALA A 486 -22.57 -11.00 -4.70
CA ALA A 486 -24.02 -10.94 -4.54
C ALA A 486 -24.71 -12.33 -4.56
N SER A 487 -23.95 -13.43 -4.71
CA SER A 487 -24.52 -14.77 -4.94
C SER A 487 -24.38 -15.74 -3.77
N TRP A 488 -24.15 -15.25 -2.55
CA TRP A 488 -24.46 -16.04 -1.35
C TRP A 488 -25.98 -16.03 -1.18
N PRO A 489 -26.68 -17.18 -1.27
CA PRO A 489 -28.08 -17.21 -0.90
C PRO A 489 -28.19 -16.74 0.55
N PRO A 490 -29.16 -15.88 0.91
CA PRO A 490 -29.46 -15.68 2.32
C PRO A 490 -29.73 -17.04 2.93
N LEU A 491 -29.04 -17.36 4.04
CA LEU A 491 -29.31 -18.56 4.83
C LEU A 491 -30.82 -18.63 5.02
N SER A 492 -31.43 -19.70 4.53
CA SER A 492 -32.88 -19.80 4.48
C SER A 492 -33.46 -19.55 5.87
N SER A 493 -34.60 -18.85 5.95
CA SER A 493 -35.30 -18.45 7.18
C SER A 493 -35.82 -19.61 8.05
N SER A 494 -35.26 -20.80 7.83
CA SER A 494 -35.39 -22.03 8.58
C SER A 494 -34.60 -22.02 9.90
N GLN A 495 -33.66 -21.10 10.10
CA GLN A 495 -32.81 -21.00 11.31
C GLN A 495 -33.26 -19.96 12.35
N GLU A 496 -34.41 -19.30 12.18
CA GLU A 496 -34.97 -18.37 13.17
C GLU A 496 -35.73 -19.04 14.34
N LYS A 497 -35.75 -20.39 14.44
CA LYS A 497 -36.46 -21.10 15.53
C LYS A 497 -35.67 -22.28 16.11
N GLY A 498 -35.30 -22.14 17.39
CA GLY A 498 -34.59 -23.13 18.21
C GLY A 498 -33.09 -22.81 18.33
N GLU A 499 -32.47 -22.78 19.50
CA GLU A 499 -32.91 -23.02 20.89
C GLU A 499 -31.91 -22.28 21.82
N PRO A 500 -32.29 -21.76 23.01
CA PRO A 500 -31.35 -20.99 23.82
C PRO A 500 -30.34 -21.90 24.54
N ASP A 501 -29.07 -21.84 24.14
CA ASP A 501 -27.98 -22.55 24.83
C ASP A 501 -27.62 -21.84 26.16
N GLU A 502 -27.75 -22.56 27.28
CA GLU A 502 -27.47 -22.04 28.63
C GLU A 502 -25.96 -21.94 28.91
N ARG A 503 -25.27 -21.00 28.26
CA ARG A 503 -23.97 -20.49 28.72
C ARG A 503 -23.58 -19.12 28.14
N GLY A 504 -23.86 -18.07 28.91
CA GLY A 504 -22.98 -16.91 29.07
C GLY A 504 -22.53 -16.12 27.83
N MET A 505 -23.41 -15.23 27.36
CA MET A 505 -23.04 -13.84 26.98
C MET A 505 -22.04 -13.60 25.82
N PHE A 506 -22.17 -14.30 24.68
CA PHE A 506 -21.73 -13.75 23.39
C PHE A 506 -22.74 -14.07 22.28
N ARG A 507 -23.37 -13.04 21.69
CA ARG A 507 -24.07 -13.20 20.41
C ARG A 507 -23.01 -13.33 19.32
N ARG A 508 -23.05 -14.41 18.54
CA ARG A 508 -22.26 -14.52 17.31
C ARG A 508 -22.74 -13.45 16.35
N PHE A 509 -21.87 -12.49 16.00
CA PHE A 509 -22.15 -11.58 14.89
C PHE A 509 -22.21 -12.42 13.61
N VAL A 510 -23.39 -12.44 12.99
CA VAL A 510 -23.58 -12.93 11.63
C VAL A 510 -23.57 -11.68 10.76
N GLU A 511 -22.55 -11.55 9.92
CA GLU A 511 -22.50 -10.49 8.92
C GLU A 511 -23.56 -10.80 7.85
N THR A 512 -24.69 -10.07 7.91
CA THR A 512 -25.62 -10.02 6.80
C THR A 512 -24.97 -9.26 5.63
N PRO A 513 -24.89 -9.83 4.41
CA PRO A 513 -24.42 -9.08 3.26
C PRO A 513 -25.37 -7.91 3.00
N VAL A 514 -24.86 -6.68 3.07
CA VAL A 514 -25.65 -5.46 2.93
C VAL A 514 -25.95 -5.20 1.45
N GLY A 515 -27.03 -5.78 0.95
CA GLY A 515 -27.64 -5.39 -0.31
C GLY A 515 -28.39 -4.07 -0.14
N TRP A 516 -27.95 -3.02 -0.84
CA TRP A 516 -28.58 -1.70 -0.81
C TRP A 516 -29.66 -1.56 -1.88
N GLU A 517 -30.86 -2.09 -1.62
CA GLU A 517 -32.09 -1.69 -2.30
C GLU A 517 -33.26 -1.66 -1.29
N GLU A 518 -33.62 -0.47 -0.82
CA GLU A 518 -34.94 0.14 -1.08
C GLU A 518 -35.04 1.50 -0.39
N ASN A 519 -35.71 2.44 -1.06
CA ASN A 519 -35.83 3.84 -0.66
C ASN A 519 -37.31 4.16 -0.40
N THR A 520 -37.67 4.73 0.76
CA THR A 520 -38.70 5.79 0.93
C THR A 520 -39.08 6.06 2.41
N ALA A 521 -39.61 7.26 2.65
CA ALA A 521 -40.43 7.67 3.80
C ALA A 521 -39.74 7.88 5.18
N TYR A 522 -38.84 8.87 5.26
CA TYR A 522 -38.64 9.60 6.52
C TYR A 522 -39.89 10.43 6.88
N LYS A 523 -40.63 10.01 7.92
CA LYS A 523 -41.57 10.87 8.65
C LYS A 523 -41.05 11.11 10.07
N HIS A 524 -40.93 12.37 10.45
CA HIS A 524 -40.60 12.75 11.82
C HIS A 524 -41.78 12.48 12.79
N SER A 525 -41.49 11.81 13.90
CA SER A 525 -42.20 12.00 15.17
C SER A 525 -41.29 11.58 16.32
N THR A 526 -41.06 12.49 17.26
CA THR A 526 -40.29 12.29 18.50
C THR A 526 -41.02 11.39 19.49
N PRO A 527 -40.32 10.69 20.41
CA PRO A 527 -40.94 9.81 21.39
C PRO A 527 -41.32 10.54 22.69
N GLU A 528 -42.50 10.28 23.22
CA GLU A 528 -42.83 10.53 24.62
C GLU A 528 -43.34 9.27 25.33
N HIS A 529 -42.61 8.90 26.38
CA HIS A 529 -43.07 8.36 27.66
C HIS A 529 -44.22 7.32 27.74
N SER A 530 -43.82 6.12 28.18
CA SER A 530 -44.44 5.36 29.30
C SER A 530 -45.89 4.83 29.13
N THR A 531 -46.33 3.71 29.71
CA THR A 531 -45.73 2.86 30.76
C THR A 531 -46.23 1.41 30.59
N GLN A 532 -45.64 0.51 31.37
CA GLN A 532 -46.13 -0.82 31.75
C GLN A 532 -47.67 -0.94 31.83
N SER A 533 -48.23 -2.13 31.56
CA SER A 533 -48.80 -3.02 32.62
C SER A 533 -49.92 -3.97 32.15
N ILE A 534 -49.66 -5.28 32.32
CA ILE A 534 -50.57 -6.30 32.88
C ILE A 534 -51.84 -6.79 32.13
N ALA A 535 -52.01 -8.12 32.23
CA ALA A 535 -53.23 -8.95 32.15
C ALA A 535 -54.07 -9.06 30.85
N HIS A 536 -53.79 -10.14 30.12
CA HIS A 536 -54.62 -11.36 30.12
C HIS A 536 -56.17 -11.21 30.11
N ARG A 537 -56.79 -11.90 29.13
CA ARG A 537 -57.82 -12.97 29.32
C ARG A 537 -59.24 -12.73 28.76
N ILE A 538 -59.50 -13.42 27.63
CA ILE A 538 -60.71 -14.23 27.32
C ILE A 538 -62.00 -13.54 26.81
N LYS A 539 -62.22 -13.78 25.50
CA LYS A 539 -63.42 -14.31 24.79
C LYS A 539 -64.80 -13.62 24.87
N LYS A 540 -65.49 -13.83 23.73
CA LYS A 540 -66.94 -13.72 23.47
C LYS A 540 -67.43 -12.26 23.32
N ASN A 541 -68.38 -11.95 22.43
CA ASN A 541 -69.28 -12.80 21.66
C ASN A 541 -69.87 -12.04 20.46
N GLN A 542 -70.15 -12.74 19.34
CA GLN A 542 -71.32 -12.50 18.45
C GLN A 542 -71.40 -11.11 17.71
N VAL A 543 -72.19 -10.87 16.63
CA VAL A 543 -73.20 -11.65 15.88
C VAL A 543 -73.47 -11.03 14.48
N LYS A 544 -73.80 -11.85 13.45
CA LYS A 544 -74.48 -11.48 12.15
C LYS A 544 -73.75 -10.41 11.28
N ASN A 545 -74.03 -10.09 10.01
CA ASN A 545 -74.77 -10.64 8.84
C ASN A 545 -74.20 -9.91 7.59
N SER A 546 -74.37 -10.28 6.31
CA SER A 546 -74.82 -11.53 5.65
C SER A 546 -74.56 -11.44 4.13
N THR A 547 -74.18 -12.55 3.49
CA THR A 547 -74.24 -12.75 2.01
C THR A 547 -75.70 -12.88 1.51
N PRO A 548 -76.03 -12.92 0.20
CA PRO A 548 -75.18 -12.91 -1.01
C PRO A 548 -75.64 -11.96 -2.15
N ASN A 549 -74.88 -11.85 -3.25
CA ASN A 549 -75.43 -12.21 -4.58
C ASN A 549 -74.39 -12.48 -5.68
N LYS A 550 -74.78 -13.25 -6.72
CA LYS A 550 -73.95 -13.72 -7.85
C LYS A 550 -74.35 -13.06 -9.18
N ARG A 551 -73.38 -12.91 -10.09
CA ARG A 551 -73.41 -13.11 -11.58
C ARG A 551 -72.03 -12.66 -12.13
N ILE A 552 -71.17 -13.51 -12.69
CA ILE A 552 -71.24 -14.34 -13.92
C ILE A 552 -71.36 -13.50 -15.20
N LEU A 553 -70.26 -13.38 -15.98
CA LEU A 553 -70.23 -13.63 -17.44
C LEU A 553 -68.80 -13.57 -18.06
N ASN A 554 -68.30 -14.75 -18.45
CA ASN A 554 -67.55 -15.12 -19.67
C ASN A 554 -66.66 -14.13 -20.49
N LYS A 555 -65.36 -14.46 -20.50
CA LYS A 555 -64.52 -14.91 -21.66
C LYS A 555 -64.07 -13.90 -22.78
N PRO A 556 -63.02 -14.25 -23.57
CA PRO A 556 -62.04 -13.30 -24.10
C PRO A 556 -62.09 -13.13 -25.64
N TYR A 557 -61.17 -12.31 -26.18
CA TYR A 557 -60.74 -12.36 -27.58
C TYR A 557 -59.21 -12.31 -27.74
N THR A 558 -58.75 -12.82 -28.88
CA THR A 558 -57.35 -13.08 -29.25
C THR A 558 -56.99 -12.30 -30.52
N LEU A 559 -55.69 -12.07 -30.72
CA LEU A 559 -55.01 -11.81 -32.02
C LEU A 559 -55.43 -10.60 -32.87
N LEU A 560 -54.49 -9.68 -33.02
CA LEU A 560 -53.85 -9.40 -34.32
C LEU A 560 -52.35 -9.17 -34.10
#